data_AF-A0A2K8PJD4-F1
#
_entry.id   AF-A0A2K8PJD4-F1
#
_cell.length_a   1.000
_cell.length_b   1.000
_cell.length_c   1.000
_cell.angle_alpha   90.00
_cell.angle_beta   90.00
_cell.angle_gamma   90.00
#
_symmetry.space_group_name_H-M   'P 1'
#
loop_
_entity.id
_entity.type
_entity.pdbx_description
1 polymer ?
#
loop_
_entity_poly.entity_id
_entity_poly.type
_entity_poly.pdbx_seq_one_letter_code
_entity_poly.pdbx_strand_id
1 'polypeptide(L)'
;MRTVSRSLTVSAVATAVAALLAAPASAAASVTSDCSSPGAYGSATWTWAGRGALRELRLTAVDTADDSRIAGVRLYTLDGAGHTRYWPWRLNSNGSGSSQSWTTSLDDARGISRVGVEAAAFDDRGYRQLCGSASLANPSR
;
A
#
# COMPACT_ATOMS: atom_id res chain seq x y z
N MET A 1 -81.80 23.22 3.02
CA MET A 1 -80.39 23.46 2.64
C MET A 1 -79.49 22.51 3.45
N ARG A 2 -78.52 21.88 2.76
CA ARG A 2 -77.52 20.88 3.23
C ARG A 2 -76.71 21.42 4.43
N THR A 3 -76.17 20.61 5.36
CA THR A 3 -75.00 19.70 5.23
C THR A 3 -74.90 18.79 6.48
N VAL A 4 -74.89 17.45 6.38
CA VAL A 4 -73.77 16.49 6.18
C VAL A 4 -72.76 16.39 7.34
N SER A 5 -72.79 15.22 8.00
CA SER A 5 -71.92 14.68 9.05
C SER A 5 -70.45 14.56 8.63
N ARG A 6 -69.50 14.57 9.59
CA ARG A 6 -68.14 14.07 9.31
C ARG A 6 -67.45 13.43 10.52
N SER A 7 -66.96 12.23 10.25
CA SER A 7 -66.42 11.20 11.12
C SER A 7 -64.96 11.42 11.55
N LEU A 8 -64.59 10.73 12.63
CA LEU A 8 -63.26 10.56 13.21
C LEU A 8 -62.25 9.89 12.26
N THR A 9 -60.99 10.34 12.28
CA THR A 9 -59.82 9.54 11.91
C THR A 9 -58.60 10.00 12.71
N VAL A 10 -58.13 9.16 13.64
CA VAL A 10 -56.84 9.28 14.33
C VAL A 10 -55.81 8.54 13.48
N SER A 11 -54.82 9.25 12.94
CA SER A 11 -53.71 8.65 12.18
C SER A 11 -52.56 8.29 13.13
N ALA A 12 -52.28 7.00 13.27
CA ALA A 12 -51.06 6.51 13.90
C ALA A 12 -49.88 6.65 12.91
N VAL A 13 -48.83 7.37 13.31
CA VAL A 13 -47.60 7.52 12.52
C VAL A 13 -46.60 6.45 12.98
N ALA A 14 -46.36 5.45 12.14
CA ALA A 14 -45.34 4.43 12.39
C ALA A 14 -43.96 4.96 11.97
N THR A 15 -43.08 5.20 12.94
CA THR A 15 -41.66 5.51 12.71
C THR A 15 -40.89 4.25 12.31
N ALA A 16 -40.53 4.14 11.03
CA ALA A 16 -39.62 3.09 10.56
C ALA A 16 -38.17 3.43 10.98
N VAL A 17 -37.60 2.63 11.89
CA VAL A 17 -36.19 2.71 12.26
C VAL A 17 -35.38 1.97 11.17
N ALA A 18 -34.65 2.71 10.33
CA ALA A 18 -33.71 2.12 9.39
C ALA A 18 -32.48 1.64 10.16
N ALA A 19 -32.36 0.33 10.37
CA ALA A 19 -31.14 -0.27 10.88
C ALA A 19 -30.05 -0.20 9.79
N LEU A 20 -29.10 0.72 9.95
CA LEU A 20 -27.86 0.69 9.17
C LEU A 20 -27.07 -0.56 9.60
N LEU A 21 -27.14 -1.61 8.79
CA LEU A 21 -26.20 -2.72 8.87
C LEU A 21 -24.84 -2.21 8.38
N ALA A 22 -24.03 -1.69 9.30
CA ALA A 22 -22.60 -1.52 9.07
C ALA A 22 -22.00 -2.92 8.92
N ALA A 23 -21.79 -3.35 7.67
CA ALA A 23 -21.01 -4.56 7.42
C ALA A 23 -19.61 -4.37 8.04
N PRO A 24 -19.02 -5.42 8.65
CA PRO A 24 -17.66 -5.32 9.16
C PRO A 24 -16.73 -5.05 7.98
N ALA A 25 -16.04 -3.91 8.00
CA ALA A 25 -14.92 -3.69 7.10
C ALA A 25 -13.80 -4.65 7.55
N SER A 26 -13.66 -5.77 6.85
CA SER A 26 -12.50 -6.64 7.02
C SER A 26 -11.25 -5.82 6.68
N ALA A 27 -10.49 -5.41 7.70
CA ALA A 27 -9.19 -4.78 7.49
C ALA A 27 -8.29 -5.81 6.80
N ALA A 28 -7.88 -5.51 5.57
CA ALA A 28 -6.93 -6.36 4.87
C ALA A 28 -5.61 -6.40 5.65
N ALA A 29 -5.05 -7.59 5.84
CA ALA A 29 -3.82 -7.75 6.59
C ALA A 29 -2.64 -7.09 5.87
N SER A 30 -1.84 -6.34 6.62
CA SER A 30 -0.59 -5.77 6.12
C SER A 30 0.46 -6.86 5.95
N VAL A 31 1.18 -6.83 4.83
CA VAL A 31 2.30 -7.72 4.51
C VAL A 31 3.60 -6.93 4.44
N THR A 32 4.70 -7.57 4.83
CA THR A 32 6.05 -6.97 4.84
C THR A 32 6.99 -7.77 3.97
N SER A 33 7.89 -7.08 3.27
CA SER A 33 8.98 -7.67 2.51
C SER A 33 10.22 -6.79 2.63
N ASP A 34 11.38 -7.40 2.67
CA ASP A 34 12.64 -6.71 2.87
C ASP A 34 13.79 -7.43 2.17
N CYS A 35 14.89 -6.70 1.98
CA CYS A 35 16.15 -7.27 1.57
C CYS A 35 17.31 -6.43 2.12
N SER A 36 18.49 -7.05 2.19
CA SER A 36 19.71 -6.38 2.63
C SER A 36 20.85 -6.65 1.65
N SER A 37 21.70 -5.64 1.48
CA SER A 37 22.96 -5.66 0.76
C SER A 37 23.99 -4.86 1.55
N PRO A 38 25.31 -5.07 1.37
CA PRO A 38 26.28 -4.23 2.05
C PRO A 38 26.09 -2.74 1.67
N GLY A 39 25.94 -1.89 2.69
CA GLY A 39 25.66 -0.47 2.56
C GLY A 39 24.19 -0.09 2.39
N ALA A 40 23.26 -1.03 2.22
CA ALA A 40 21.84 -0.70 2.13
C ALA A 40 20.92 -1.81 2.62
N TYR A 41 19.99 -1.46 3.51
CA TYR A 41 18.82 -2.27 3.83
C TYR A 41 17.56 -1.56 3.35
N GLY A 42 16.62 -2.32 2.78
CA GLY A 42 15.35 -1.79 2.32
C GLY A 42 14.19 -2.70 2.69
N SER A 43 13.09 -2.09 3.13
CA SER A 43 11.85 -2.81 3.43
C SER A 43 10.63 -2.07 2.94
N ALA A 44 9.56 -2.82 2.70
CA ALA A 44 8.24 -2.27 2.48
C ALA A 44 7.18 -3.06 3.25
N THR A 45 6.20 -2.33 3.78
CA THR A 45 4.96 -2.88 4.32
C THR A 45 3.79 -2.30 3.56
N TRP A 46 2.79 -3.12 3.22
CA TRP A 46 1.60 -2.64 2.50
C TRP A 46 0.38 -3.49 2.80
N THR A 47 -0.77 -2.93 2.46
CA THR A 47 -2.07 -3.61 2.51
C THR A 47 -2.60 -3.74 1.09
N TRP A 48 -3.01 -4.95 0.69
CA TRP A 48 -3.64 -5.18 -0.61
C TRP A 48 -5.03 -4.53 -0.67
N ALA A 49 -5.30 -3.77 -1.74
CA ALA A 49 -6.57 -3.08 -1.94
C ALA A 49 -7.19 -3.43 -3.30
N GLY A 50 -7.29 -4.73 -3.59
CA GLY A 50 -7.84 -5.27 -4.83
C GLY A 50 -6.76 -5.66 -5.86
N ARG A 51 -7.19 -5.86 -7.11
CA ARG A 51 -6.36 -6.49 -8.17
C ARG A 51 -5.17 -5.65 -8.62
N GLY A 52 -5.12 -4.35 -8.30
CA GLY A 52 -4.13 -3.43 -8.84
C GLY A 52 -3.74 -2.30 -7.91
N ALA A 53 -4.07 -2.38 -6.62
CA ALA A 53 -3.84 -1.29 -5.70
C ALA A 53 -3.23 -1.75 -4.39
N LEU A 54 -2.30 -0.95 -3.88
CA LEU A 54 -1.70 -1.06 -2.56
C LEU A 54 -2.06 0.18 -1.75
N ARG A 55 -2.39 -0.02 -0.48
CA ARG A 55 -2.67 1.04 0.48
C ARG A 55 -1.73 0.90 1.67
N GLU A 56 -1.56 2.00 2.40
CA GLU A 56 -0.63 2.07 3.55
C GLU A 56 0.78 1.59 3.18
N LEU A 57 1.19 1.78 1.92
CA LEU A 57 2.49 1.37 1.43
C LEU A 57 3.55 2.23 2.12
N ARG A 58 4.25 1.63 3.08
CA ARG A 58 5.40 2.22 3.76
C ARG A 58 6.66 1.60 3.21
N LEU A 59 7.54 2.43 2.67
CA LEU A 59 8.90 2.07 2.25
C LEU A 59 9.88 2.59 3.29
N THR A 60 10.94 1.84 3.57
CA THR A 60 12.03 2.25 4.45
C THR A 60 13.36 1.92 3.80
N ALA A 61 14.29 2.86 3.80
CA ALA A 61 15.69 2.66 3.42
C ALA A 61 16.58 2.99 4.62
N VAL A 62 17.55 2.12 4.88
CA VAL A 62 18.53 2.28 5.95
C VAL A 62 19.91 2.22 5.32
N ASP A 63 20.72 3.23 5.63
CA ASP A 63 22.13 3.24 5.25
C ASP A 63 22.94 2.51 6.31
N THR A 64 23.53 1.37 5.93
CA THR A 64 24.17 0.44 6.86
C THR A 64 25.69 0.52 6.87
N ALA A 65 26.29 1.36 6.03
CA ALA A 65 27.75 1.49 5.93
C ALA A 65 28.19 2.94 5.99
N ASP A 66 29.43 3.18 6.42
CA ASP A 66 30.07 4.50 6.34
C ASP A 66 31.01 4.52 5.13
N ASP A 67 30.42 4.60 3.93
CA ASP A 67 31.14 4.42 2.66
C ASP A 67 30.85 5.53 1.63
N SER A 68 30.31 6.66 2.09
CA SER A 68 29.88 7.82 1.27
C SER A 68 28.81 7.52 0.21
N ARG A 69 28.18 6.34 0.27
CA ARG A 69 27.07 5.97 -0.60
C ARG A 69 25.74 6.41 0.01
N ILE A 70 24.70 6.35 -0.80
CA ILE A 70 23.32 6.67 -0.41
C ILE A 70 22.51 5.39 -0.50
N ALA A 71 21.89 4.96 0.60
CA ALA A 71 20.99 3.82 0.56
C ALA A 71 19.65 4.20 -0.11
N GLY A 72 19.14 3.32 -0.95
CA GLY A 72 17.84 3.47 -1.60
C GLY A 72 16.98 2.22 -1.50
N VAL A 73 15.66 2.42 -1.55
CA VAL A 73 14.65 1.37 -1.62
C VAL A 73 13.68 1.64 -2.77
N ARG A 74 13.22 0.61 -3.46
CA ARG A 74 12.09 0.70 -4.39
C ARG A 74 11.20 -0.53 -4.34
N LEU A 75 10.00 -0.36 -4.88
CA LEU A 75 9.09 -1.47 -5.14
C LEU A 75 9.26 -1.95 -6.59
N TYR A 76 9.05 -3.24 -6.82
CA TYR A 76 8.73 -3.75 -8.15
C TYR A 76 7.43 -4.57 -8.08
N THR A 77 6.66 -4.52 -9.16
CA THR A 77 5.38 -5.23 -9.27
C THR A 77 5.34 -6.07 -10.53
N LEU A 78 4.74 -7.25 -10.46
CA LEU A 78 4.46 -8.09 -11.62
C LEU A 78 2.97 -8.08 -11.91
N ASP A 79 2.59 -7.94 -13.18
CA ASP A 79 1.20 -8.11 -13.61
C ASP A 79 0.82 -9.59 -13.79
N GLY A 80 -0.41 -9.87 -14.23
CA GLY A 80 -0.90 -11.24 -14.48
C GLY A 80 -0.22 -11.95 -15.65
N ALA A 81 0.43 -11.21 -16.53
CA ALA A 81 1.21 -11.72 -17.66
C ALA A 81 2.70 -11.86 -17.32
N GLY A 82 3.12 -11.48 -16.11
CA GLY A 82 4.51 -11.56 -15.66
C GLY A 82 5.37 -10.36 -16.04
N HIS A 83 4.79 -9.26 -16.55
CA HIS A 83 5.57 -8.06 -16.84
C HIS A 83 5.96 -7.34 -15.55
N THR A 84 7.25 -7.07 -15.40
CA THR A 84 7.77 -6.31 -14.25
C THR A 84 7.70 -4.82 -14.50
N ARG A 85 7.16 -4.09 -13.52
CA ARG A 85 7.24 -2.64 -13.42
C ARG A 85 8.08 -2.26 -12.20
N TYR A 86 9.15 -1.51 -12.44
CA TYR A 86 9.98 -0.95 -11.38
C TYR A 86 9.49 0.45 -11.05
N TRP A 87 9.25 0.70 -9.77
CA TRP A 87 8.84 2.01 -9.28
C TRP A 87 10.06 2.87 -8.96
N PRO A 88 9.94 4.21 -8.95
CA PRO A 88 11.07 5.08 -8.66
C PRO A 88 11.72 4.78 -7.31
N TRP A 89 13.02 4.95 -7.24
CA TRP A 89 13.79 4.81 -6.00
C TRP A 89 13.43 5.92 -5.00
N ARG A 90 13.41 5.55 -3.73
CA ARG A 90 13.42 6.45 -2.58
C ARG A 90 14.78 6.36 -1.93
N LEU A 91 15.43 7.51 -1.76
CA LEU A 91 16.82 7.59 -1.31
C LEU A 91 16.89 8.17 0.10
N ASN A 92 17.59 7.48 1.00
CA ASN A 92 17.93 7.97 2.32
C ASN A 92 19.22 8.80 2.23
N SER A 93 19.08 10.13 2.23
CA SER A 93 20.22 11.06 2.09
C SER A 93 20.78 11.54 3.43
N ASN A 94 20.38 10.95 4.54
CA ASN A 94 20.79 11.37 5.89
C ASN A 94 22.15 10.79 6.33
N GLY A 95 22.80 9.99 5.47
CA GLY A 95 24.13 9.42 5.71
C GLY A 95 24.11 8.14 6.55
N SER A 96 25.31 7.67 6.93
CA SER A 96 25.51 6.38 7.58
C SER A 96 24.70 6.19 8.87
N GLY A 97 24.16 4.99 9.07
CA GLY A 97 23.40 4.60 10.27
C GLY A 97 22.01 5.23 10.37
N SER A 98 21.63 6.05 9.40
CA SER A 98 20.32 6.69 9.37
C SER A 98 19.27 5.82 8.69
N SER A 99 18.00 6.13 8.98
CA SER A 99 16.84 5.52 8.34
C SER A 99 15.91 6.60 7.83
N GLN A 100 15.29 6.37 6.69
CA GLN A 100 14.23 7.21 6.16
C GLN A 100 13.06 6.36 5.66
N SER A 101 11.84 6.82 5.94
CA SER A 101 10.61 6.13 5.54
C SER A 101 9.67 7.05 4.77
N TRP A 102 8.91 6.47 3.84
CA TRP A 102 7.90 7.14 3.03
C TRP A 102 6.61 6.34 3.06
N THR A 103 5.49 7.01 3.32
CA THR A 103 4.16 6.40 3.24
C THR A 103 3.41 6.93 2.03
N THR A 104 2.84 6.03 1.23
CA THR A 104 2.13 6.34 0.00
C THR A 104 1.05 5.28 -0.27
N SER A 105 0.32 5.47 -1.36
CA SER A 105 -0.45 4.42 -2.03
C SER A 105 0.11 4.17 -3.43
N LEU A 106 -0.35 3.10 -4.07
CA LEU A 106 0.00 2.75 -5.43
C LEU A 106 -1.22 2.15 -6.13
N ASP A 107 -1.43 2.56 -7.38
CA ASP A 107 -2.47 2.03 -8.25
C ASP A 107 -1.85 1.73 -9.63
N ASP A 108 -2.10 0.54 -10.15
CA ASP A 108 -1.68 0.10 -11.48
C ASP A 108 -2.87 -0.47 -12.25
N ALA A 109 -3.21 0.16 -13.38
CA ALA A 109 -4.31 -0.24 -14.24
C ALA A 109 -4.10 -1.61 -14.92
N ARG A 110 -2.84 -2.07 -15.07
CA ARG A 110 -2.53 -3.44 -15.54
C ARG A 110 -2.77 -4.49 -14.43
N GLY A 111 -2.93 -3.99 -13.22
CA GLY A 111 -3.06 -4.75 -11.99
C GLY A 111 -1.73 -5.34 -11.51
N ILE A 112 -1.76 -5.87 -10.29
CA ILE A 112 -0.61 -6.32 -9.53
C ILE A 112 -0.89 -7.73 -9.05
N SER A 113 -0.14 -8.69 -9.58
CA SER A 113 -0.18 -10.10 -9.20
C SER A 113 0.85 -10.44 -8.14
N ARG A 114 2.01 -9.77 -8.18
CA ARG A 114 3.05 -9.92 -7.17
C ARG A 114 3.73 -8.59 -6.89
N VAL A 115 4.26 -8.45 -5.68
CA VAL A 115 5.02 -7.28 -5.22
C VAL A 115 6.32 -7.76 -4.58
N GLY A 116 7.43 -7.13 -4.91
CA GLY A 116 8.69 -7.29 -4.18
C GLY A 116 9.38 -5.95 -3.95
N VAL A 117 10.46 -6.01 -3.19
CA VAL A 117 11.25 -4.85 -2.75
C VAL A 117 12.68 -5.02 -3.23
N GLU A 118 13.29 -3.94 -3.64
CA GLU A 118 14.72 -3.89 -3.91
C GLU A 118 15.35 -2.78 -3.06
N ALA A 119 16.58 -3.03 -2.61
CA ALA A 119 17.40 -2.05 -1.92
C ALA A 119 18.78 -1.99 -2.60
N ALA A 120 19.38 -0.80 -2.62
CA ALA A 120 20.74 -0.67 -3.11
C ALA A 120 21.49 0.51 -2.50
N ALA A 121 22.83 0.40 -2.46
CA ALA A 121 23.72 1.52 -2.20
C ALA A 121 24.09 2.23 -3.51
N PHE A 122 23.96 3.56 -3.55
CA PHE A 122 24.19 4.42 -4.71
C PHE A 122 25.46 5.25 -4.56
N ASP A 123 26.23 5.35 -5.65
CA ASP A 123 27.29 6.35 -5.82
C ASP A 123 27.02 7.23 -7.06
N ASP A 124 27.98 8.08 -7.39
CA ASP A 124 27.94 9.00 -8.55
C ASP A 124 27.76 8.30 -9.91
N ARG A 125 27.98 6.99 -9.98
CA ARG A 125 27.89 6.18 -11.19
C ARG A 125 26.71 5.20 -11.16
N GLY A 126 25.86 5.25 -10.13
CA GLY A 126 24.63 4.46 -10.01
C GLY A 126 24.62 3.47 -8.83
N TYR A 127 23.76 2.45 -8.91
CA TYR A 127 23.67 1.43 -7.86
C TYR A 127 24.85 0.45 -7.93
N ARG A 128 25.40 0.09 -6.78
CA ARG A 128 26.55 -0.84 -6.69
C ARG A 128 26.19 -2.22 -6.19
N GLN A 129 25.35 -2.25 -5.17
CA GLN A 129 25.02 -3.48 -4.49
C GLN A 129 23.52 -3.52 -4.36
N LEU A 130 22.91 -4.35 -5.20
CA LEU A 130 21.46 -4.49 -5.30
C LEU A 130 21.06 -5.78 -4.58
N CYS A 131 20.08 -5.69 -3.70
CA CYS A 131 19.30 -6.83 -3.27
C CYS A 131 17.88 -6.74 -3.84
N GLY A 132 17.25 -7.90 -4.00
CA GLY A 132 15.83 -8.03 -4.29
C GLY A 132 15.21 -9.09 -3.37
N SER A 133 14.05 -8.77 -2.80
CA SER A 133 13.28 -9.71 -2.02
C SER A 133 12.53 -10.70 -2.91
N ALA A 134 12.10 -11.83 -2.33
CA ALA A 134 11.11 -12.68 -2.98
C ALA A 134 9.78 -11.92 -3.12
N SER A 135 9.15 -12.04 -4.28
CA SER A 135 7.87 -11.37 -4.53
C SER A 135 6.69 -12.10 -3.88
N LEU A 136 5.83 -11.34 -3.19
CA LEU A 136 4.63 -11.83 -2.51
C LEU A 136 3.42 -11.73 -3.42
N ALA A 137 2.57 -12.75 -3.43
CA ALA A 137 1.39 -12.82 -4.28
C ALA A 137 0.23 -11.97 -3.74
N ASN A 138 -0.51 -11.35 -4.65
CA ASN A 138 -1.77 -10.66 -4.35
C ASN A 138 -2.88 -11.71 -4.16
N PRO A 139 -3.53 -11.78 -2.99
CA PRO A 139 -4.61 -12.73 -2.75
C PRO A 139 -5.89 -12.44 -3.54
N SER A 140 -6.02 -11.25 -4.14
CA SER A 140 -7.19 -10.86 -4.93
C SER A 140 -7.10 -11.24 -6.41
N ARG A 141 -6.09 -12.01 -6.81
CA ARG A 141 -5.78 -12.36 -8.20
C ARG A 141 -6.14 -13.79 -8.54
#